data_AF-K2RVD1-F1
#
_entry.id   AF-K2RVD1-F1
#
_cell.length_a   1.000
_cell.length_b   1.000
_cell.length_c   1.000
_cell.angle_alpha   90.00
_cell.angle_beta   90.00
_cell.angle_gamma   90.00
#
_symmetry.space_group_name_H-M   'P 1'
#
loop_
_entity.id
_entity.type
_entity.pdbx_description
1 polymer ?
#
loop_
_entity_poly.entity_id
_entity_poly.type
_entity_poly.pdbx_seq_one_letter_code
_entity_poly.pdbx_strand_id
1 'polypeptide(L)'
;MYLNLLHSVFNTIFVMIFQKVLISPRIFQFAIIVTSVANMICLTMIIHNYWGQYREIKSKITLSLILLFLVFMVQNFIFTVYFLLYLPKNCIDIIGPLLFLGCEFIVLTLFLRGVRNQIS
;
A
#
# COMPACT_ATOMS: atom_id res chain seq x y z
N MET A 1 -40.74 23.00 15.31
CA MET A 1 -39.54 23.83 15.52
C MET A 1 -38.43 23.07 16.27
N TYR A 2 -38.72 22.42 17.41
CA TYR A 2 -37.73 21.63 18.18
C TYR A 2 -37.10 20.44 17.42
N LEU A 3 -37.87 19.72 16.60
CA LEU A 3 -37.40 18.55 15.86
C LEU A 3 -36.32 18.91 14.81
N ASN A 4 -36.49 20.03 14.11
CA ASN A 4 -35.52 20.52 13.11
C ASN A 4 -34.22 21.01 13.76
N LEU A 5 -34.31 21.59 14.97
CA LEU A 5 -33.15 22.02 15.75
C LEU A 5 -32.34 20.81 16.23
N LEU A 6 -33.02 19.79 16.78
CA LEU A 6 -32.37 18.55 17.24
C LEU A 6 -31.67 17.83 16.07
N HIS A 7 -32.33 17.75 14.91
CA HIS A 7 -31.75 17.13 13.73
C HIS A 7 -30.54 17.90 13.19
N SER A 8 -30.60 19.24 13.20
CA SER A 8 -29.48 20.09 12.79
C SER A 8 -28.27 19.90 13.73
N VAL A 9 -28.48 19.91 15.05
CA VAL A 9 -27.42 19.74 16.03
C VAL A 9 -26.78 18.34 15.91
N PHE A 10 -27.60 17.30 15.77
CA PHE A 10 -27.11 15.94 15.56
C PHE A 10 -26.27 15.83 14.28
N ASN A 11 -26.73 16.41 13.18
CA ASN A 11 -26.01 16.38 11.91
C ASN A 11 -24.67 17.13 12.00
N THR A 12 -24.63 18.29 12.67
CA THR A 12 -23.38 19.03 12.88
C THR A 12 -22.40 18.25 13.75
N ILE A 13 -22.85 17.62 14.83
CA ILE A 13 -22.00 16.78 15.70
C ILE A 13 -21.49 15.57 14.93
N PHE A 14 -22.36 14.90 14.17
CA PHE A 14 -22.01 13.77 13.33
C PHE A 14 -20.92 14.15 12.31
N VAL A 15 -21.11 15.25 11.58
CA VAL A 15 -20.12 15.76 10.61
C VAL A 15 -18.79 16.10 11.29
N MET A 16 -18.82 16.76 12.45
CA MET A 16 -17.60 17.09 13.20
C MET A 16 -16.85 15.85 13.65
N ILE A 17 -17.55 14.85 14.21
CA ILE A 17 -16.93 13.58 14.64
C ILE A 17 -16.40 12.83 13.42
N PHE A 18 -17.18 12.73 12.35
CA PHE A 18 -16.82 12.01 11.14
C PHE A 18 -15.59 12.64 10.48
N GLN A 19 -15.52 13.96 10.33
CA GLN A 19 -14.33 14.66 9.85
C GLN A 19 -13.12 14.44 10.75
N LYS A 20 -13.30 14.52 12.07
CA LYS A 20 -12.19 14.35 13.02
C LYS A 20 -11.63 12.93 13.01
N VAL A 21 -12.48 11.92 12.78
CA VAL A 21 -12.09 10.52 12.60
C VAL A 21 -11.41 10.34 11.23
N LEU A 22 -12.02 10.81 10.14
CA LEU A 22 -11.46 10.69 8.79
C LEU A 22 -10.14 11.42 8.59
N ILE A 23 -9.89 12.48 9.34
CA ILE A 23 -8.65 13.27 9.28
C ILE A 23 -7.65 12.79 10.34
N SER A 24 -7.99 11.75 11.12
CA SER A 24 -7.10 11.25 12.17
C SER A 24 -5.82 10.64 11.54
N PRO A 25 -4.64 11.24 11.76
CA PRO A 25 -3.40 10.78 11.14
C PRO A 25 -3.01 9.37 11.61
N ARG A 26 -3.52 8.93 12.77
CA ARG A 26 -3.29 7.57 13.31
C ARG A 26 -3.97 6.48 12.50
N ILE A 27 -5.16 6.74 11.93
CA ILE A 27 -5.87 5.74 11.13
C ILE A 27 -5.14 5.51 9.82
N PHE A 28 -4.67 6.59 9.18
CA PHE A 28 -3.85 6.50 7.97
C PHE A 28 -2.49 5.85 8.23
N GLN A 29 -1.83 6.20 9.33
CA GLN A 29 -0.59 5.55 9.74
C GLN A 29 -0.78 4.04 9.87
N PHE A 30 -1.83 3.61 10.58
CA PHE A 30 -2.15 2.18 10.73
C PHE A 30 -2.43 1.51 9.39
N ALA A 31 -3.25 2.14 8.54
CA ALA A 31 -3.56 1.61 7.22
C ALA A 31 -2.29 1.42 6.37
N ILE A 32 -1.42 2.43 6.30
CA ILE A 32 -0.17 2.34 5.53
C ILE A 32 0.74 1.24 6.07
N ILE A 33 0.89 1.14 7.39
CA ILE A 33 1.73 0.09 8.01
C ILE A 33 1.18 -1.29 7.65
N VAL A 34 -0.13 -1.52 7.82
CA VAL A 34 -0.76 -2.81 7.50
C VAL A 34 -0.60 -3.14 6.01
N THR A 35 -0.83 -2.18 5.12
CA THR A 35 -0.66 -2.42 3.67
C THR A 35 0.79 -2.69 3.31
N SER A 36 1.75 -1.97 3.89
CA SER A 36 3.18 -2.18 3.62
C SER A 36 3.66 -3.55 4.09
N VAL A 37 3.20 -4.01 5.26
CA VAL A 37 3.49 -5.36 5.77
C VAL A 37 2.87 -6.43 4.88
N ALA A 38 1.62 -6.27 4.46
CA ALA A 38 0.96 -7.18 3.54
C ALA A 38 1.70 -7.25 2.18
N ASN A 39 2.16 -6.11 1.66
CA ASN A 39 2.97 -6.05 0.44
C ASN A 39 4.30 -6.79 0.59
N MET A 40 5.01 -6.62 1.71
CA MET A 40 6.25 -7.37 1.96
C MET A 40 6.04 -8.89 1.97
N ILE A 41 4.94 -9.37 2.57
CA ILE A 41 4.61 -10.80 2.57
C ILE A 41 4.31 -11.28 1.14
N CYS A 42 3.52 -10.52 0.38
CA CYS A 42 3.21 -10.83 -1.02
C CYS A 42 4.46 -10.87 -1.91
N LEU A 43 5.31 -9.85 -1.82
CA LEU A 43 6.57 -9.77 -2.55
C LEU A 43 7.49 -10.93 -2.20
N THR A 44 7.56 -11.34 -0.94
CA THR A 44 8.36 -12.49 -0.50
C THR A 44 7.91 -13.79 -1.19
N MET A 45 6.59 -14.04 -1.25
CA MET A 45 6.04 -15.21 -1.95
C MET A 45 6.38 -15.19 -3.45
N ILE A 46 6.27 -14.02 -4.08
CA ILE A 46 6.57 -13.84 -5.50
C ILE A 46 8.06 -14.08 -5.76
N ILE A 47 8.94 -13.43 -5.00
CA ILE A 47 10.40 -13.59 -5.12
C ILE A 47 10.78 -15.06 -4.96
N HIS A 48 10.19 -15.78 -3.99
CA HIS A 48 10.45 -17.20 -3.78
C HIS A 48 10.13 -18.05 -5.02
N ASN A 49 8.94 -17.85 -5.61
CA ASN A 49 8.55 -18.56 -6.84
C ASN A 49 9.49 -18.24 -8.02
N TYR A 50 9.83 -16.97 -8.23
CA TYR A 50 10.70 -16.57 -9.33
C TYR A 50 12.15 -17.01 -9.12
N TRP A 51 12.62 -17.09 -7.88
CA TRP A 51 13.93 -17.64 -7.56
C TRP A 51 14.04 -19.11 -7.97
N GLY A 52 12.98 -19.89 -7.74
CA GLY A 52 12.87 -21.27 -8.23
C GLY A 52 12.98 -21.36 -9.75
N GLN A 53 12.18 -20.56 -10.47
CA GLN A 53 12.21 -20.51 -11.93
C GLN A 53 13.56 -20.04 -12.50
N TYR A 54 14.21 -19.07 -11.85
CA TYR A 54 15.52 -18.60 -12.25
C TYR A 54 16.58 -19.70 -12.13
N ARG A 55 16.50 -20.55 -11.10
CA ARG A 55 17.43 -21.66 -10.91
C ARG A 55 17.36 -22.68 -12.06
N GLU A 56 16.19 -22.87 -12.65
CA GLU A 56 15.96 -23.81 -13.75
C GLU A 56 16.29 -23.22 -15.12
N ILE A 57 15.78 -22.03 -15.44
CA ILE A 57 15.80 -21.48 -16.81
C ILE A 57 16.90 -20.41 -16.99
N LYS A 58 17.48 -19.89 -15.90
CA LYS A 58 18.53 -18.84 -15.87
C LYS A 58 18.28 -17.66 -16.84
N SER A 59 17.04 -17.17 -16.90
CA SER A 59 16.70 -16.04 -17.76
C SER A 59 17.11 -14.70 -17.14
N LYS A 60 17.74 -13.82 -17.95
CA LYS A 60 18.09 -12.43 -17.58
C LYS A 60 16.86 -11.60 -17.22
N ILE A 61 15.71 -11.91 -17.81
CA ILE A 61 14.43 -11.25 -17.54
C ILE A 61 13.98 -11.58 -16.12
N THR A 62 13.99 -12.87 -15.75
CA THR A 62 13.63 -13.36 -14.41
C THR A 62 14.52 -12.74 -13.34
N LEU A 63 15.83 -12.64 -13.59
CA LEU A 63 16.75 -11.99 -12.66
C LEU A 63 16.43 -10.49 -12.46
N SER A 64 16.13 -9.78 -13.55
CA SER A 64 15.78 -8.35 -13.50
C SER A 64 14.48 -8.12 -12.72
N LEU A 65 13.53 -9.04 -12.83
CA LEU A 65 12.27 -9.00 -12.09
C LEU A 65 12.46 -9.26 -10.61
N ILE A 66 13.29 -10.25 -10.24
CA ILE A 66 13.65 -10.52 -8.86
C ILE A 66 14.27 -9.26 -8.24
N LEU A 67 15.20 -8.60 -8.95
CA LEU A 67 15.81 -7.35 -8.50
C LEU A 67 14.78 -6.23 -8.33
N LEU A 68 13.85 -6.07 -9.27
CA LEU A 68 12.77 -5.09 -9.18
C LEU A 68 11.90 -5.33 -7.93
N PHE A 69 11.50 -6.58 -7.68
CA PHE A 69 10.73 -6.94 -6.49
C PHE A 69 11.52 -6.74 -5.19
N LEU A 70 12.84 -6.90 -5.23
CA LEU A 70 13.71 -6.65 -4.08
C LEU A 70 13.78 -5.15 -3.75
N VAL A 71 13.84 -4.28 -4.77
CA VAL A 71 13.78 -2.82 -4.59
C VAL A 71 12.44 -2.42 -3.95
N PHE A 72 11.35 -2.97 -4.45
CA PHE A 72 9.99 -2.83 -3.91
C PHE A 72 9.88 -3.29 -2.45
N MET A 73 10.52 -4.40 -2.09
CA MET A 73 10.57 -4.89 -0.71
C MET A 73 11.31 -3.92 0.21
N VAL A 74 12.49 -3.44 -0.21
CA VAL A 74 13.28 -2.45 0.56
C VAL A 74 12.49 -1.16 0.74
N GLN A 75 11.79 -0.70 -0.30
CA GLN A 75 10.96 0.48 -0.24
C GLN A 75 9.81 0.33 0.78
N ASN A 76 9.05 -0.79 0.73
CA ASN A 76 7.99 -1.07 1.71
C ASN A 76 8.53 -1.14 3.14
N PHE A 77 9.73 -1.70 3.33
CA PHE A 77 10.38 -1.71 4.63
C PHE A 77 10.70 -0.30 5.14
N ILE A 78 11.30 0.55 4.29
CA ILE A 78 11.62 1.94 4.64
C ILE A 78 10.34 2.72 5.01
N PHE A 79 9.27 2.59 4.22
CA PHE A 79 7.99 3.22 4.53
C PHE A 79 7.39 2.71 5.83
N THR A 80 7.42 1.39 6.06
CA THR A 80 6.92 0.82 7.32
C THR A 80 7.65 1.41 8.52
N VAL A 81 8.99 1.45 8.48
CA VAL A 81 9.82 2.03 9.55
C VAL A 81 9.56 3.52 9.70
N TYR A 82 9.49 4.27 8.59
CA TYR A 82 9.21 5.70 8.61
C TYR A 82 7.88 6.00 9.29
N PHE A 83 6.79 5.33 8.90
CA PHE A 83 5.48 5.52 9.51
C PHE A 83 5.39 4.94 10.92
N LEU A 84 6.26 4.02 11.33
CA LEU A 84 6.32 3.56 12.72
C LEU A 84 6.94 4.64 13.63
N LEU A 85 7.98 5.32 13.15
CA LEU A 85 8.74 6.32 13.91
C LEU A 85 8.12 7.73 13.84
N TYR A 86 7.46 8.06 12.73
CA TYR A 86 6.93 9.40 12.47
C TYR A 86 5.43 9.36 12.17
N LEU A 87 4.67 10.14 12.94
CA LEU A 87 3.25 10.36 12.67
C LEU A 87 3.12 11.40 11.56
N PRO A 88 2.43 11.09 10.43
CA PRO A 88 2.22 12.06 9.38
C PRO A 88 1.43 13.25 9.93
N LYS A 89 1.94 14.46 9.74
CA LYS A 89 1.32 15.68 10.26
C LYS A 89 0.29 16.22 9.29
N ASN A 90 0.53 16.02 7.99
CA ASN A 90 -0.33 16.50 6.91
C ASN A 90 -0.73 15.34 5.98
N CYS A 91 -1.89 15.46 5.33
CA CYS A 91 -2.31 14.49 4.31
C CYS A 91 -1.31 14.37 3.14
N ILE A 92 -0.54 15.43 2.87
CA ILE A 92 0.49 15.45 1.82
C ILE A 92 1.61 14.44 2.10
N ASP A 93 1.97 14.27 3.38
CA ASP A 93 3.02 13.32 3.81
C ASP A 93 2.61 11.85 3.56
N ILE A 94 1.30 11.63 3.41
CA ILE A 94 0.65 10.33 3.24
C ILE A 94 0.48 10.01 1.74
N ILE A 95 0.21 11.02 0.91
CA ILE A 95 -0.06 10.86 -0.53
C ILE A 95 1.12 10.23 -1.26
N GLY A 96 2.35 10.69 -1.02
CA GLY A 96 3.54 10.18 -1.72
C GLY A 96 3.69 8.66 -1.55
N PRO A 97 3.76 8.16 -0.31
CA PRO A 97 3.83 6.73 -0.03
C PRO A 97 2.63 5.94 -0.55
N LEU A 98 1.41 6.49 -0.47
CA LEU A 98 0.20 5.83 -0.98
C LEU A 98 0.23 5.67 -2.51
N LEU A 99 0.67 6.72 -3.22
CA LEU A 99 0.77 6.74 -4.68
C LEU A 99 1.85 5.75 -5.14
N PHE A 100 2.98 5.70 -4.44
CA PHE A 100 4.03 4.72 -4.71
C PHE A 100 3.56 3.27 -4.46
N LEU A 101 2.83 3.01 -3.37
CA LEU A 101 2.21 1.70 -3.12
C LEU A 101 1.22 1.33 -4.24
N GLY A 102 0.42 2.29 -4.70
CA GLY A 102 -0.51 2.09 -5.82
C GLY A 102 0.20 1.75 -7.13
N CYS A 103 1.29 2.45 -7.45
CA CYS A 103 2.12 2.14 -8.61
C CYS A 103 2.72 0.72 -8.53
N GLU A 104 3.13 0.28 -7.34
CA GLU A 104 3.64 -1.06 -7.09
C GLU A 104 2.63 -2.14 -7.48
N PHE A 105 1.36 -1.97 -7.08
CA PHE A 105 0.26 -2.86 -7.47
C PHE A 105 -0.02 -2.87 -8.97
N ILE A 106 0.08 -1.73 -9.64
CA ILE A 106 -0.08 -1.64 -11.11
C ILE A 106 1.03 -2.44 -11.79
N VAL A 107 2.28 -2.28 -11.36
CA VAL A 107 3.43 -3.02 -11.91
C VAL A 107 3.26 -4.52 -11.68
N LEU A 108 2.86 -4.92 -10.47
CA LEU A 108 2.54 -6.31 -10.15
C LEU A 108 1.43 -6.88 -11.03
N THR A 109 0.36 -6.12 -11.25
CA THR A 109 -0.83 -6.55 -12.02
C THR A 109 -0.51 -6.67 -13.51
N LEU A 110 0.17 -5.67 -14.09
CA LEU A 110 0.64 -5.72 -15.47
C LEU A 110 1.57 -6.90 -15.68
N PHE A 111 2.42 -7.19 -14.70
CA PHE A 111 3.36 -8.28 -14.77
C PHE A 111 2.69 -9.66 -14.66
N LEU A 112 1.78 -9.87 -13.70
CA LEU A 112 0.96 -11.08 -13.59
C LEU A 112 0.18 -11.36 -14.88
N ARG A 113 -0.34 -10.30 -15.51
CA ARG A 113 -1.02 -10.40 -16.81
C ARG A 113 -0.06 -10.80 -17.93
N GLY A 114 1.16 -10.24 -17.95
CA GLY A 114 2.19 -10.56 -18.93
C GLY A 114 2.65 -12.02 -18.85
N VAL A 115 2.87 -12.53 -17.64
CA VAL A 115 3.27 -13.93 -17.40
C VAL A 115 2.18 -14.90 -17.83
N ARG A 116 0.91 -14.59 -17.55
CA ARG A 116 -0.23 -15.41 -17.98
C ARG A 116 -0.32 -15.54 -19.50
N ASN A 117 0.01 -14.47 -20.24
CA ASN A 117 -0.06 -14.46 -21.71
C ASN A 117 1.11 -15.19 -22.39
N GLN A 118 2.17 -15.58 -21.66
CA GLN A 118 3.24 -16.44 -22.21
C GLN A 118 2.96 -17.93 -22.03
N ILE A 119 1.90 -18.28 -21.30
CA ILE A 119 1.52 -19.67 -20.98
C ILE A 119 0.27 -20.11 -21.80
N SER A 120 -0.37 -19.18 -22.54
CA SER A 120 -1.47 -19.46 -23.49
C SER A 120 -0.96 -19.52 -24.93
#